data_AF-A0A642C119-F1
#
_entry.id   AF-A0A642C119-F1
#
_cell.length_a   1.000
_cell.length_b   1.000
_cell.length_c   1.000
_cell.angle_alpha   90.00
_cell.angle_beta   90.00
_cell.angle_gamma   90.00
#
_symmetry.space_group_name_H-M   'P 1'
#
loop_
_entity.id
_entity.type
_entity.pdbx_description
1 polymer ?
#
loop_
_entity_poly.entity_id
_entity_poly.type
_entity_poly.pdbx_seq_one_letter_code
_entity_poly.pdbx_strand_id
1 'polypeptide(L)' 'MNKRNLLIAIPALCSGYLHGQTQPASPNVIYILMDDLGYGDIGCFGQDKIETPH' A
#
# COMPACT_ATOMS: atom_id res chain seq x y z
N MET A 1 38.85 -26.59 -9.07
CA MET A 1 37.50 -26.41 -8.49
C MET A 1 36.51 -27.30 -9.22
N ASN A 2 35.83 -28.18 -8.50
CA ASN A 2 34.85 -29.13 -9.00
C ASN A 2 33.50 -28.42 -9.27
N LYS A 3 33.01 -28.49 -10.50
CA LYS A 3 31.70 -27.95 -10.98
C LYS A 3 30.50 -28.32 -10.08
N ARG A 4 30.61 -29.38 -9.28
CA ARG A 4 29.65 -29.76 -8.23
C ARG A 4 29.58 -28.77 -7.05
N ASN A 5 30.71 -28.21 -6.62
CA ASN A 5 30.72 -27.21 -5.54
C ASN A 5 30.13 -25.86 -5.99
N LEU A 6 30.17 -25.57 -7.30
CA LEU A 6 29.58 -24.35 -7.87
C LEU A 6 28.04 -24.41 -7.90
N LEU A 7 27.45 -25.58 -8.16
CA LEU A 7 25.99 -25.76 -8.19
C LEU A 7 25.31 -25.62 -6.82
N ILE A 8 26.05 -25.86 -5.73
CA ILE A 8 25.54 -25.75 -4.35
C ILE A 8 25.66 -24.31 -3.81
N ALA A 9 26.67 -23.55 -4.26
CA ALA A 9 26.92 -22.19 -3.78
C ALA A 9 25.90 -21.16 -4.30
N ILE A 10 25.33 -21.37 -5.49
CA ILE A 10 24.40 -20.44 -6.14
C ILE A 10 23.05 -20.31 -5.41
N PRO A 11 22.33 -21.40 -5.05
CA PRO A 11 21.04 -21.27 -4.35
C PRO A 11 21.19 -20.73 -2.93
N ALA A 12 22.31 -21.02 -2.24
CA ALA A 12 22.57 -20.51 -0.89
C ALA A 12 22.78 -18.98 -0.85
N LEU A 13 23.31 -18.39 -1.92
CA LEU A 13 23.46 -16.94 -2.04
C LEU A 13 22.12 -16.23 -2.32
N CYS A 14 21.22 -16.86 -3.07
CA CYS A 14 19.94 -16.26 -3.47
C CYS A 14 18.89 -16.19 -2.34
N SER A 15 18.97 -17.05 -1.32
CA SER A 15 17.99 -17.08 -0.22
C SER A 15 17.96 -15.80 0.64
N GLY A 16 19.05 -15.03 0.70
CA GLY A 16 19.11 -13.78 1.48
C GLY A 16 18.37 -12.60 0.84
N TYR A 17 18.15 -12.64 -0.48
CA TYR A 17 17.56 -11.54 -1.26
C TYR A 17 16.03 -11.59 -1.34
N LEU A 18 15.38 -12.62 -0.79
CA LEU A 18 13.93 -12.79 -0.73
C LEU A 18 13.29 -12.10 0.50
N HIS A 19 13.95 -11.08 1.07
CA HIS A 19 13.31 -10.23 2.07
C HIS A 19 12.39 -9.22 1.37
N GLY A 20 11.11 -9.59 1.25
CA GLY A 20 10.07 -8.64 0.90
C GLY A 20 10.06 -7.48 1.91
N GLN A 21 9.92 -6.24 1.43
CA GLN A 21 9.83 -5.08 2.30
C GLN A 21 8.70 -5.29 3.32
N THR A 22 9.04 -5.23 4.61
CA THR A 22 8.06 -5.25 5.70
C THR A 22 7.14 -4.05 5.52
N GLN A 23 5.83 -4.29 5.46
CA GLN A 23 4.86 -3.20 5.46
C GLN A 23 5.10 -2.33 6.70
N PRO A 24 5.12 -0.99 6.56
CA PRO A 24 5.24 -0.11 7.72
C PRO A 24 4.16 -0.47 8.74
N ALA A 25 4.56 -0.62 10.01
CA ALA A 25 3.65 -1.03 11.08
C ALA A 25 2.58 0.03 11.39
N SER A 26 2.85 1.28 11.01
CA SER A 26 1.94 2.42 11.15
C SER A 26 1.22 2.71 9.83
N PRO A 27 -0.09 3.05 9.87
CA PRO A 27 -0.79 3.49 8.68
C PRO A 27 -0.25 4.83 8.17
N ASN A 28 -0.43 5.08 6.87
CA ASN A 28 -0.29 6.42 6.33
C ASN A 28 -1.53 7.25 6.73
N VAL A 29 -1.34 8.50 7.12
CA VAL A 29 -2.43 9.40 7.50
C VAL A 29 -2.55 10.50 6.46
N ILE A 30 -3.74 10.59 5.85
CA ILE A 30 -4.13 11.70 4.98
C ILE A 30 -5.29 12.41 5.68
N TYR A 31 -5.09 13.66 6.05
CA TYR A 31 -6.14 14.50 6.66
C TYR A 31 -6.72 15.43 5.59
N ILE A 32 -8.01 15.24 5.30
CA ILE A 32 -8.74 16.06 4.33
C ILE A 32 -9.64 17.00 5.12
N LEU A 33 -9.40 18.31 4.96
CA LEU A 33 -10.20 19.37 5.56
C LEU A 33 -11.01 20.04 4.47
N MET A 34 -12.30 20.23 4.71
CA MET A 34 -13.18 21.02 3.87
C MET A 34 -13.78 22.14 4.72
N ASP A 35 -13.71 23.36 4.18
CA ASP A 35 -14.30 24.54 4.79
C ASP A 35 -15.77 24.65 4.38
N ASP A 36 -16.63 25.01 5.33
CA ASP A 36 -18.07 25.22 5.14
C ASP A 36 -18.88 24.07 4.47
N LEU A 37 -18.36 22.83 4.47
CA LEU A 37 -19.12 21.68 3.97
C LEU A 37 -20.14 21.18 5.01
N GLY A 38 -21.42 21.23 4.67
CA GLY A 38 -22.51 20.72 5.48
C GLY A 38 -22.75 19.22 5.26
N TYR A 39 -23.38 18.58 6.25
CA TYR A 39 -23.78 17.17 6.15
C TYR A 39 -24.77 16.93 4.99
N GLY A 40 -25.66 17.88 4.73
CA GLY A 40 -26.62 17.79 3.62
C GLY A 40 -26.03 17.99 2.23
N ASP A 41 -24.73 18.29 2.12
CA ASP A 41 -24.08 18.58 0.84
C ASP A 41 -23.48 17.33 0.17
N ILE A 42 -23.35 16.22 0.90
CA ILE A 42 -22.75 14.97 0.41
C ILE A 42 -23.84 13.99 0.00
N GLY A 43 -23.70 13.39 -1.19
CA GLY A 43 -24.71 12.50 -1.78
C GLY A 43 -25.06 11.28 -0.92
N CYS A 44 -24.11 10.74 -0.16
CA CYS A 44 -24.38 9.63 0.77
C CYS A 44 -25.33 10.00 1.91
N PHE A 45 -25.64 11.29 2.09
CA PHE A 45 -26.59 11.81 3.06
C PHE A 45 -27.89 12.34 2.43
N GLY A 46 -28.15 12.03 1.14
CA GLY A 46 -29.42 12.35 0.47
C GLY A 46 -29.42 13.65 -0.33
N GLN A 47 -28.23 14.14 -0.72
CA GLN A 47 -28.08 15.23 -1.68
C GLN A 47 -28.19 14.66 -3.11
N ASP A 48 -29.12 15.18 -3.93
CA ASP A 48 -29.39 14.67 -5.29
C ASP A 48 -28.98 15.60 -6.45
N LYS A 49 -28.36 16.76 -6.16
CA LYS A 49 -28.07 17.80 -7.17
C LYS A 49 -26.63 17.81 -7.66
N ILE A 50 -25.69 17.44 -6.79
CA ILE A 50 -24.24 17.50 -7.02
C ILE A 50 -23.69 16.15 -6.60
N GLU A 51 -23.24 15.37 -7.57
CA GLU A 51 -22.68 14.05 -7.33
C GLU A 51 -21.36 14.11 -6.54
N THR A 52 -21.27 13.35 -5.44
CA THR A 52 -20.04 13.14 -4.66
C THR A 52 -19.69 11.64 -4.63
N PRO A 53 -19.15 11.06 -5.71
CA PRO A 53 -19.04 9.61 -5.89
C PRO A 53 -17.77 8.97 -5.29
N HIS A 54 -16.87 9.77 -4.71
CA HIS A 54 -15.60 9.34 -4.11
C HIS A 54 -15.71 9.32 -2.59
#